data_AF-G8U0T6-F1
#
_entry.id   AF-G8U0T6-F1
#
_cell.length_a   1.000
_cell.length_b   1.000
_cell.length_c   1.000
_cell.angle_alpha   90.00
_cell.angle_beta   90.00
_cell.angle_gamma   90.00
#
_symmetry.space_group_name_H-M   'P 1'
#
loop_
_entity.id
_entity.type
_entity.pdbx_description
1 polymer ?
#
loop_
_entity_poly.entity_id
_entity_poly.type
_entity_poly.pdbx_seq_one_letter_code
_entity_poly.pdbx_strand_id
1 'polypeptide(L)' 'MHSDTWRAMVKKVSAICVTGQFKRLQRELEELYRRAGVPEPAVQAYQDALLSLLADDDDAVSMMSH' A
#
# COMPACT_ATOMS: atom_id res chain seq x y z
N MET A 1 4.17 -25.87 -2.04
CA MET A 1 3.03 -25.26 -2.74
C MET A 1 2.73 -23.82 -2.29
N HIS A 2 3.01 -23.41 -1.05
CA HIS A 2 2.84 -22.00 -0.62
C HIS A 2 3.97 -21.03 -1.04
N SER A 3 5.10 -21.55 -1.53
CA SER A 3 6.26 -20.71 -1.88
C SER A 3 5.96 -19.73 -3.01
N ASP A 4 5.13 -20.13 -3.96
CA ASP A 4 4.93 -19.38 -5.19
C ASP A 4 3.94 -18.24 -4.96
N THR A 5 2.90 -18.47 -4.15
CA THR A 5 1.98 -17.43 -3.66
C THR A 5 2.72 -16.38 -2.84
N TRP A 6 3.61 -16.80 -1.93
CA TRP A 6 4.36 -15.85 -1.09
C TRP A 6 5.34 -15.00 -1.91
N ARG A 7 6.01 -15.61 -2.90
CA ARG A 7 6.87 -14.87 -3.84
C ARG A 7 6.07 -13.86 -4.67
N ALA A 8 4.88 -14.24 -5.13
CA ALA A 8 4.01 -13.33 -5.88
C ALA A 8 3.58 -12.13 -5.03
N MET A 9 3.17 -12.35 -3.78
CA MET A 9 2.84 -11.27 -2.84
C MET A 9 4.02 -10.35 -2.56
N VAL A 10 5.21 -10.89 -2.25
CA VAL A 10 6.41 -10.08 -2.01
C VAL A 10 6.73 -9.23 -3.24
N LYS A 11 6.59 -9.79 -4.45
CA LYS A 11 6.80 -9.05 -5.70
C LYS A 11 5.76 -7.91 -5.85
N LYS A 12 4.48 -8.17 -5.56
CA LYS A 12 3.40 -7.16 -5.60
C LYS A 12 3.67 -6.01 -4.64
N VAL A 13 3.94 -6.31 -3.37
CA VAL A 13 4.28 -5.31 -2.35
C VAL A 13 5.51 -4.49 -2.78
N SER A 14 6.58 -5.16 -3.20
CA SER A 14 7.81 -4.48 -3.64
C SER A 14 7.57 -3.56 -4.83
N ALA A 15 6.73 -3.97 -5.79
CA ALA A 15 6.37 -3.16 -6.95
C ALA A 15 5.58 -1.91 -6.54
N ILE A 16 4.62 -2.03 -5.61
CA ILE A 16 3.83 -0.90 -5.10
C ILE A 16 4.74 0.12 -4.41
N CYS A 17 5.61 -0.32 -3.51
CA CYS A 17 6.44 0.56 -2.68
C CYS A 17 7.42 1.45 -3.48
N VAL A 18 7.76 1.06 -4.71
CA VAL A 18 8.64 1.87 -5.58
C VAL A 18 7.88 2.88 -6.45
N THR A 19 6.55 2.77 -6.54
CA THR A 19 5.74 3.66 -7.39
C THR A 19 5.72 5.10 -6.89
N GLY A 20 5.54 6.03 -7.82
CA GLY A 20 5.31 7.44 -7.48
C GLY A 20 4.00 7.67 -6.73
N GLN A 21 2.96 6.87 -7.02
CA GLN A 21 1.66 6.94 -6.35
C GLN A 21 1.78 6.61 -4.86
N PHE A 22 2.43 5.49 -4.53
CA PHE A 22 2.71 5.12 -3.15
C PHE A 22 3.48 6.22 -2.39
N LYS A 23 4.59 6.71 -2.97
CA LYS A 23 5.42 7.75 -2.33
C LYS A 23 4.68 9.07 -2.12
N ARG A 24 3.71 9.41 -2.97
CA ARG A 24 2.86 10.61 -2.78
C ARG A 24 1.86 10.39 -1.65
N LEU A 25 1.08 9.32 -1.73
CA LEU A 25 0.07 8.98 -0.73
C LEU A 25 0.69 8.83 0.67
N GLN A 26 1.81 8.13 0.78
CA GLN A 26 2.54 7.96 2.05
C GLN A 26 2.98 9.30 2.65
N ARG A 27 3.44 10.26 1.84
CA ARG A 27 3.81 11.60 2.34
C ARG A 27 2.60 12.42 2.77
N GLU A 28 1.52 12.38 1.99
CA GLU A 28 0.28 13.10 2.30
C GLU A 28 -0.35 12.59 3.61
N LEU A 29 -0.41 11.27 3.79
CA LEU A 29 -0.88 10.64 5.02
C LEU A 29 0.05 10.94 6.20
N GLU A 30 1.37 10.88 6.02
CA GLU A 30 2.31 11.17 7.10
C GLU A 30 2.16 12.62 7.60
N GLU A 31 1.99 13.57 6.68
CA GLU A 31 1.76 14.97 7.04
C GLU A 31 0.42 15.14 7.79
N LEU A 32 -0.64 14.49 7.32
CA LEU A 32 -1.94 14.48 7.98
C LEU A 32 -1.85 13.90 9.40
N TYR A 33 -1.23 12.73 9.55
CA TYR A 33 -1.08 12.02 10.82
C TYR A 33 -0.22 12.79 11.81
N ARG A 34 0.85 13.44 11.34
CA ARG A 34 1.68 14.32 12.16
C ARG A 34 0.86 15.49 12.70
N ARG A 35 0.02 16.12 11.87
CA ARG A 35 -0.86 17.23 12.28
C ARG A 35 -1.95 16.79 13.24
N ALA A 36 -2.44 15.56 13.10
CA ALA A 36 -3.48 14.99 13.95
C ALA A 36 -2.95 14.41 15.28
N GLY A 37 -1.63 14.37 15.49
CA GLY A 37 -1.03 13.80 16.70
C GLY A 37 -1.09 12.27 16.78
N VAL A 38 -1.18 11.59 15.63
CA VAL A 38 -1.16 10.13 15.55
C VAL A 38 0.22 9.61 15.96
N PRO A 39 0.31 8.59 16.83
CA PRO A 39 1.58 7.94 17.16
C PRO A 39 2.26 7.33 15.93
N GLU A 40 3.58 7.44 15.84
CA GLU A 40 4.38 6.86 14.76
C GLU A 40 3.84 7.19 13.34
N PRO A 41 3.65 8.48 13.01
CA PRO A 41 2.89 8.89 11.82
C PRO A 41 3.49 8.36 10.52
N ALA A 42 4.81 8.20 10.44
CA ALA A 42 5.49 7.63 9.28
C ALA A 42 5.18 6.13 9.08
N VAL A 43 5.10 5.36 10.17
CA VAL A 43 4.79 3.92 10.13
C VAL A 43 3.34 3.71 9.72
N GLN A 44 2.43 4.46 10.35
CA GLN A 44 1.00 4.38 10.03
C GLN A 44 0.74 4.79 8.57
N ALA A 45 1.31 5.90 8.12
CA ALA A 45 1.15 6.36 6.75
C ALA A 45 1.71 5.36 5.71
N TYR A 46 2.82 4.68 6.03
CA TYR A 46 3.38 3.63 5.18
C TYR A 46 2.42 2.43 5.06
N GLN A 47 1.90 1.95 6.20
CA GLN A 47 0.99 0.81 6.26
C GLN A 47 -0.32 1.11 5.52
N ASP A 48 -0.93 2.26 5.80
CA ASP A 48 -2.20 2.66 5.20
C ASP A 48 -2.07 2.94 3.69
N ALA A 49 -0.97 3.57 3.25
CA ALA A 49 -0.73 3.77 1.82
C ALA A 49 -0.54 2.43 1.08
N LEU A 50 0.16 1.47 1.69
CA LEU A 50 0.37 0.15 1.09
C LEU A 50 -0.94 -0.64 1.03
N LEU A 51 -1.70 -0.67 2.11
CA LEU A 51 -2.99 -1.35 2.18
C LEU A 51 -4.01 -0.76 1.21
N SER A 52 -4.07 0.57 1.11
CA SER A 52 -4.98 1.25 0.17
C SER A 52 -4.70 0.84 -1.28
N LEU A 53 -3.42 0.79 -1.68
CA LEU A 53 -3.04 0.42 -3.04
C LEU A 53 -3.14 -1.09 -3.31
N LEU A 54 -2.99 -1.94 -2.29
CA LEU A 54 -3.25 -3.36 -2.42
C LEU A 54 -4.75 -3.64 -2.64
N ALA A 55 -5.62 -2.94 -1.89
CA ALA A 55 -7.06 -3.07 -2.03
C ALA A 55 -7.56 -2.57 -3.40
N ASP A 56 -7.05 -1.44 -3.87
CA ASP A 56 -7.40 -0.86 -5.19
C ASP A 56 -7.02 -1.81 -6.35
N ASP A 57 -5.88 -2.50 -6.24
CA ASP A 57 -5.44 -3.51 -7.23
C ASP A 57 -6.28 -4.80 -7.17
N ASP A 58 -6.69 -5.24 -5.97
CA ASP A 58 -7.56 -6.41 -5.81
C ASP A 58 -8.98 -6.15 -6.35
N ASP A 59 -9.52 -4.93 -6.15
CA ASP A 59 -10.81 -4.51 -6.72
C ASP A 59 -10.76 -4.41 -8.26
N ALA A 60 -9.65 -3.94 -8.83
CA ALA A 60 -9.45 -3.90 -10.28
C ALA A 60 -9.46 -5.30 -10.93
N VAL A 61 -8.85 -6.30 -10.29
CA VAL A 61 -8.88 -7.70 -10.76
C VAL A 61 -10.30 -8.29 -10.67
N SER A 62 -11.04 -7.96 -9.61
CA SER A 62 -12.43 -8.42 -9.43
C SER A 62 -13.37 -7.89 -10.53
N MET A 63 -13.18 -6.64 -10.96
CA MET A 63 -14.00 -6.04 -12.02
C MET A 63 -13.67 -6.53 -13.45
N MET A 64 -12.45 -6.97 -13.72
CA MET A 64 -12.05 -7.49 -15.04
C MET A 64 -12.47 -8.95 -15.28
N SER A 65 -13.07 -9.60 -14.28
CA SER A 65 -13.47 -11.01 -14.30
C SER A 65 -14.96 -11.22 -14.62
N HIS A 66 -15.69 -10.17 -15.01
CA HIS A 66 -17.13 -10.19 -15.30
C HIS A 66 -17.46 -9.66 -16.70
#